data_AF-A0A446C523-F1
#
_entry.id   AF-A0A446C523-F1
#
_cell.length_a   1.000
_cell.length_b   1.000
_cell.length_c   1.000
_cell.angle_alpha   90.00
_cell.angle_beta   90.00
_cell.angle_gamma   90.00
#
_symmetry.space_group_name_H-M   'P 1'
#
loop_
_entity.id
_entity.type
_entity.pdbx_description
1 polymer ?
#
loop_
_entity_poly.entity_id
_entity_poly.type
_entity_poly.pdbx_seq_one_letter_code
_entity_poly.pdbx_strand_id
1 'polypeptide(L)'
;MSIYVFVYGTLRAGEINDLAQAAARRGLPVARYVGAASVPGRLVDFGDWPGLIPVDDGRRVRGDVFQVEPALIALMDEIEEYDPGKPGCFVRREIAARLESAADAAAPAPAGYLACQYYPIDPALRGAAVDIAADDWVCYRLARPAPDGR
;
A
#
# COMPACT_ATOMS: atom_id res chain seq x y z
N MET A 1 -15.67 15.23 3.77
CA MET A 1 -15.56 13.75 3.76
C MET A 1 -14.10 13.40 3.94
N SER A 2 -13.78 12.48 4.84
CA SER A 2 -12.40 12.00 5.03
C SER A 2 -12.06 10.97 3.97
N ILE A 3 -10.92 11.13 3.30
CA ILE A 3 -10.40 10.14 2.36
C ILE A 3 -9.36 9.30 3.10
N TYR A 4 -9.43 7.99 2.96
CA TYR A 4 -8.46 7.07 3.53
C TYR A 4 -7.73 6.33 2.43
N VAL A 5 -6.44 6.09 2.63
CA VAL A 5 -5.59 5.35 1.72
C VAL A 5 -4.89 4.23 2.45
N PHE A 6 -4.85 3.07 1.84
CA PHE A 6 -4.08 1.91 2.29
C PHE A 6 -2.77 1.83 1.51
N VAL A 7 -1.64 1.88 2.22
CA VAL A 7 -0.29 1.75 1.66
C VAL A 7 0.36 0.46 2.16
N TYR A 8 1.03 -0.28 1.28
CA TYR A 8 1.55 -1.62 1.56
C TYR A 8 3.02 -1.80 1.17
N GLY A 9 3.69 -0.74 0.75
CA GLY A 9 4.99 -0.82 0.08
C GLY A 9 5.84 0.42 0.24
N THR A 10 6.41 0.91 -0.86
CA THR A 10 7.39 2.02 -0.91
C THR A 10 6.85 3.39 -0.48
N LEU A 11 5.54 3.51 -0.31
CA LEU A 11 4.87 4.71 0.23
C LEU A 11 4.83 4.72 1.78
N ARG A 12 5.20 3.62 2.44
CA ARG A 12 5.24 3.54 3.91
C ARG A 12 6.32 4.48 4.48
N ALA A 13 6.16 4.85 5.74
CA ALA A 13 7.07 5.75 6.43
C ALA A 13 8.51 5.20 6.41
N GLY A 14 9.47 6.01 5.96
CA GLY A 14 10.88 5.64 5.85
C GLY A 14 11.30 4.93 4.55
N GLU A 15 10.37 4.66 3.63
CA GLU A 15 10.68 4.09 2.32
C GLU A 15 10.95 5.18 1.25
N ILE A 16 11.42 4.77 0.07
CA ILE A 16 11.90 5.66 -1.00
C ILE A 16 10.84 6.70 -1.44
N ASN A 17 9.57 6.31 -1.43
CA ASN A 17 8.44 7.17 -1.81
C ASN A 17 7.58 7.58 -0.60
N ASP A 18 8.19 7.70 0.59
CA ASP A 18 7.48 8.07 1.83
C ASP A 18 6.48 9.21 1.60
N LEU A 19 5.20 8.88 1.77
CA LEU A 19 4.09 9.77 1.48
C LEU A 19 4.15 11.06 2.31
N ALA A 20 4.62 10.98 3.55
CA ALA A 20 4.75 12.15 4.41
C ALA A 20 5.84 13.10 3.90
N GLN A 21 6.97 12.56 3.42
CA GLN A 21 8.02 13.37 2.82
C GLN A 21 7.58 13.98 1.48
N ALA A 22 6.88 13.21 0.65
CA ALA A 22 6.35 13.70 -0.62
C ALA A 22 5.35 14.86 -0.41
N ALA A 23 4.44 14.72 0.57
CA ALA A 23 3.51 15.77 0.97
C ALA A 23 4.26 17.04 1.43
N ALA A 24 5.26 16.89 2.30
CA ALA A 24 6.05 18.01 2.81
C ALA A 24 6.80 18.76 1.68
N ARG A 25 7.39 18.03 0.72
CA ARG A 25 8.08 18.64 -0.44
C ARG A 25 7.15 19.47 -1.31
N ARG A 26 5.86 19.11 -1.39
CA ARG A 26 4.83 19.83 -2.15
C ARG A 26 4.09 20.88 -1.32
N GLY A 27 4.40 21.04 -0.04
CA GLY A 27 3.70 21.95 0.86
C GLY A 27 2.26 21.51 1.18
N LEU A 28 1.95 20.23 1.03
CA LEU A 28 0.64 19.65 1.31
C LEU A 28 0.52 19.24 2.79
N PRO A 29 -0.71 19.20 3.34
CA PRO A 29 -0.94 18.69 4.68
C PRO A 29 -0.48 17.23 4.80
N VAL A 30 0.13 16.93 5.93
CA VAL A 30 0.72 15.61 6.19
C VAL A 30 -0.39 14.56 6.32
N ALA A 31 -0.18 13.40 5.71
CA ALA A 31 -1.03 12.23 5.89
C ALA A 31 -1.14 11.87 7.37
N ARG A 32 -2.35 11.79 7.91
CA ARG A 32 -2.55 11.40 9.30
C ARG A 32 -2.59 9.87 9.38
N TYR A 33 -1.64 9.28 10.09
CA TYR A 33 -1.67 7.84 10.37
C TYR A 33 -2.92 7.45 11.16
N VAL A 34 -3.65 6.45 10.67
CA VAL A 34 -4.85 5.90 11.31
C VAL A 34 -4.51 4.62 12.06
N GLY A 35 -3.74 3.72 11.45
CA GLY A 35 -3.34 2.46 12.05
C GLY A 35 -2.90 1.41 11.02
N ALA A 36 -2.33 0.31 11.51
CA ALA A 36 -2.00 -0.84 10.71
C ALA A 36 -3.28 -1.55 10.24
N ALA A 37 -3.26 -2.10 9.03
CA ALA A 37 -4.38 -2.81 8.46
C ALA A 37 -3.92 -3.92 7.53
N SER A 38 -4.87 -4.76 7.13
CA SER A 38 -4.65 -5.74 6.08
C SER A 38 -5.78 -5.75 5.06
N VAL A 39 -5.46 -6.08 3.80
CA VAL A 39 -6.41 -6.25 2.70
C VAL A 39 -6.25 -7.62 2.06
N PRO A 40 -7.32 -8.23 1.51
CA PRO A 40 -7.18 -9.46 0.74
C PRO A 40 -6.34 -9.21 -0.53
N GLY A 41 -5.30 -10.00 -0.71
CA GLY A 41 -4.30 -9.72 -1.75
C GLY A 41 -3.06 -10.59 -1.62
N ARG A 42 -2.27 -10.58 -2.68
CA ARG A 42 -0.94 -11.15 -2.75
C ARG A 42 0.04 -10.06 -3.16
N LEU A 43 1.22 -10.06 -2.53
CA LEU A 43 2.34 -9.24 -2.96
C LEU A 43 3.15 -9.92 -4.07
N VAL A 44 3.62 -9.12 -5.02
CA VAL A 44 4.57 -9.53 -6.05
C VAL A 44 5.76 -8.57 -6.07
N ASP A 45 6.93 -9.10 -6.38
CA ASP A 45 8.21 -8.39 -6.39
C ASP A 45 8.53 -7.91 -7.81
N PHE A 46 8.62 -6.60 -8.02
CA PHE A 46 9.14 -5.99 -9.25
C PHE A 46 10.62 -5.59 -9.14
N GLY A 47 11.30 -5.99 -8.07
CA GLY A 47 12.69 -5.65 -7.77
C GLY A 47 12.77 -4.51 -6.76
N ASP A 48 12.49 -3.28 -7.21
CA ASP A 48 12.64 -2.06 -6.40
C ASP A 48 11.36 -1.65 -5.67
N TRP A 49 10.21 -2.18 -6.09
CA TRP A 49 8.90 -1.86 -5.54
C TRP A 49 7.97 -3.08 -5.55
N PRO A 50 6.99 -3.14 -4.62
CA PRO A 50 6.01 -4.21 -4.58
C PRO A 50 4.79 -3.89 -5.45
N GLY A 51 4.23 -4.91 -6.08
CA GLY A 51 2.86 -4.86 -6.60
C GLY A 51 1.90 -5.64 -5.70
N LEU A 52 0.65 -5.19 -5.60
CA LEU A 52 -0.42 -5.94 -4.93
C LEU A 52 -1.45 -6.41 -5.95
N ILE A 53 -1.64 -7.73 -6.03
CA ILE A 53 -2.69 -8.36 -6.83
C ILE A 53 -3.84 -8.76 -5.90
N PRO A 54 -5.07 -8.25 -6.10
CA PRO A 54 -6.24 -8.67 -5.34
C PRO A 54 -6.51 -10.16 -5.56
N VAL A 55 -6.67 -10.93 -4.47
CA VAL A 55 -7.01 -12.36 -4.50
C VAL A 55 -8.09 -12.67 -3.46
N ASP A 56 -8.88 -13.71 -3.71
CA ASP A 56 -9.96 -14.16 -2.80
C ASP A 56 -9.68 -15.56 -2.22
N ASP A 57 -8.41 -15.92 -2.07
CA ASP A 57 -7.96 -17.23 -1.56
C ASP A 57 -7.65 -17.24 -0.05
N GLY A 58 -8.05 -16.17 0.64
CA GLY A 58 -7.82 -15.97 2.07
C GLY A 58 -6.48 -15.32 2.42
N ARG A 59 -5.56 -15.14 1.46
CA ARG A 59 -4.31 -14.38 1.69
C ARG A 59 -4.58 -12.91 1.92
N ARG A 60 -3.75 -12.31 2.76
CA ARG A 60 -3.84 -10.90 3.12
C ARG A 60 -2.48 -10.24 3.06
N VAL A 61 -2.48 -8.99 2.66
CA VAL A 61 -1.32 -8.10 2.66
C VAL A 61 -1.45 -7.13 3.81
N ARG A 62 -0.41 -7.02 4.62
CA ARG A 62 -0.28 -6.03 5.68
C ARG A 62 0.20 -4.70 5.13
N GLY A 63 -0.31 -3.64 5.72
CA GLY A 63 0.05 -2.28 5.38
C GLY A 63 -0.48 -1.31 6.42
N ASP A 64 -0.50 -0.06 6.05
CA ASP A 64 -0.81 1.06 6.91
C ASP A 64 -1.92 1.91 6.28
N VAL A 65 -2.84 2.39 7.11
CA VAL A 65 -3.92 3.27 6.67
C VAL A 65 -3.62 4.69 7.09
N PHE A 66 -3.77 5.60 6.15
CA PHE A 66 -3.60 7.03 6.34
C PHE A 66 -4.87 7.77 5.94
N GLN A 67 -5.22 8.79 6.71
CA GLN A 67 -6.21 9.78 6.32
C GLN A 67 -5.51 10.89 5.55
N VAL A 68 -6.03 11.21 4.38
CA VAL A 68 -5.41 12.14 3.44
C VAL A 68 -6.42 13.14 2.89
N GLU A 69 -5.91 14.25 2.36
CA GLU A 69 -6.70 15.22 1.61
C GLU A 69 -6.71 14.89 0.10
N PRO A 70 -7.70 15.38 -0.67
CA PRO A 70 -7.77 15.13 -2.12
C PRO A 70 -6.49 15.52 -2.87
N ALA A 71 -5.79 16.58 -2.43
CA ALA A 71 -4.54 17.00 -3.03
C ALA A 71 -3.43 15.95 -2.88
N LEU A 72 -3.43 15.19 -1.79
CA LEU A 72 -2.47 14.13 -1.57
C LEU A 72 -2.79 12.89 -2.41
N ILE A 73 -4.07 12.61 -2.69
CA ILE A 73 -4.46 11.60 -3.68
C ILE A 73 -3.90 11.94 -5.06
N ALA A 74 -4.03 13.20 -5.49
CA ALA A 74 -3.47 13.63 -6.77
C ALA A 74 -1.94 13.45 -6.81
N LEU A 75 -1.23 13.72 -5.71
CA LEU A 75 0.20 13.44 -5.61
C LEU A 75 0.51 11.94 -5.70
N MET A 76 -0.31 11.08 -5.09
CA MET A 76 -0.15 9.63 -5.20
C MET A 76 -0.41 9.13 -6.62
N ASP A 77 -1.43 9.68 -7.29
CA ASP A 77 -1.69 9.42 -8.71
C ASP A 77 -0.46 9.80 -9.57
N GLU A 78 0.20 10.93 -9.29
CA GLU A 78 1.45 11.33 -9.96
C GLU A 78 2.61 10.36 -9.68
N ILE A 79 2.79 9.90 -8.44
CA ILE A 79 3.88 8.99 -8.04
C ILE A 79 3.71 7.61 -8.65
N GLU A 80 2.48 7.08 -8.63
CA GLU A 80 2.14 5.74 -9.15
C GLU A 80 1.87 5.76 -10.67
N GLU A 81 2.11 6.90 -11.33
CA GLU A 81 1.85 7.15 -12.76
C GLU A 81 0.43 6.74 -13.19
N TYR A 82 -0.54 6.93 -12.30
CA TYR A 82 -1.94 6.58 -12.54
C TYR A 82 -2.65 7.72 -13.29
N ASP A 83 -3.13 7.43 -14.50
CA ASP A 83 -3.94 8.34 -15.31
C ASP A 83 -5.28 7.69 -15.70
N PRO A 84 -6.44 8.25 -15.28
CA PRO A 84 -7.75 7.73 -15.66
C PRO A 84 -7.92 7.58 -17.17
N GLY A 85 -8.04 6.33 -17.63
CA GLY A 85 -8.28 6.01 -19.04
C GLY A 85 -7.02 5.68 -19.85
N LYS A 86 -5.84 5.68 -19.23
CA LYS A 86 -4.62 5.08 -19.81
C LYS A 86 -4.30 3.75 -19.14
N PRO A 87 -3.86 2.73 -19.89
CA PRO A 87 -3.33 1.51 -19.31
C PRO A 87 -2.03 1.85 -18.55
N GLY A 88 -2.03 1.61 -17.24
CA GLY A 88 -0.90 1.78 -16.34
C GLY A 88 -0.73 0.54 -15.48
N CYS A 89 0.49 0.31 -14.99
CA CYS A 89 0.78 -0.86 -14.15
C CYS A 89 -0.08 -0.84 -12.87
N PHE A 90 -0.23 0.34 -12.27
CA PHE A 90 -1.10 0.58 -11.13
C PHE A 90 -2.45 1.12 -11.55
N VAL A 91 -3.50 0.67 -10.87
CA VAL A 91 -4.86 1.17 -11.05
C VAL A 91 -5.43 1.58 -9.70
N ARG A 92 -6.09 2.73 -9.60
CA ARG A 92 -6.71 3.16 -8.35
C ARG A 92 -8.02 2.42 -8.11
N ARG A 93 -8.15 1.75 -6.97
CA ARG A 93 -9.38 1.04 -6.57
C ARG A 93 -9.73 1.34 -5.12
N GLU A 94 -10.96 1.02 -4.75
CA GLU A 94 -11.43 1.06 -3.36
C GLU A 94 -11.44 -0.34 -2.76
N ILE A 95 -11.13 -0.45 -1.47
CA ILE A 95 -11.18 -1.69 -0.71
C ILE A 95 -11.53 -1.45 0.76
N ALA A 96 -12.18 -2.43 1.38
CA ALA A 96 -12.38 -2.45 2.82
C ALA A 96 -11.13 -3.01 3.51
N ALA A 97 -10.26 -2.11 3.99
CA ALA A 97 -9.10 -2.48 4.79
C ALA A 97 -9.55 -2.88 6.20
N ARG A 98 -9.07 -4.04 6.66
CA ARG A 98 -9.33 -4.53 8.02
C ARG A 98 -8.26 -3.93 8.93
N LEU A 99 -8.65 -3.00 9.80
CA LEU A 99 -7.76 -2.43 10.81
C LEU A 99 -7.31 -3.53 11.78
N GLU A 100 -6.02 -3.59 12.04
CA GLU A 100 -5.47 -4.46 13.08
C GLU A 100 -5.77 -3.81 14.44
N SER A 101 -6.35 -4.58 15.36
CA SER A 101 -6.56 -4.08 16.73
C SER A 101 -5.21 -4.01 17.45
N ALA A 102 -5.00 -2.96 18.24
CA ALA A 102 -3.85 -2.88 19.12
C ALA A 102 -3.82 -4.12 20.03
N ALA A 103 -2.69 -4.83 20.04
CA ALA A 103 -2.53 -6.11 20.73
C ALA A 103 -2.83 -6.06 22.25
N ASP A 104 -2.85 -4.86 22.83
CA ASP A 104 -3.11 -4.62 24.27
C ASP A 104 -4.60 -4.44 24.64
N ALA A 105 -5.53 -4.58 23.70
CA ALA A 105 -6.95 -4.55 24.04
C ALA A 105 -7.34 -5.87 24.73
N ALA A 106 -7.64 -5.79 26.04
CA ALA A 106 -8.06 -6.90 26.91
C ALA A 106 -9.33 -7.66 26.46
N ALA A 107 -9.94 -7.27 25.34
CA ALA A 107 -11.00 -7.99 24.65
C ALA A 107 -10.80 -7.84 23.13
N PRO A 108 -11.06 -8.87 22.31
CA PRO A 108 -11.06 -8.73 20.87
C PRO A 108 -12.18 -7.75 20.48
N ALA A 109 -11.81 -6.50 20.20
CA ALA A 109 -12.71 -5.56 19.54
C ALA A 109 -13.09 -6.15 18.18
N PRO A 110 -14.34 -5.97 17.70
CA PRO A 110 -14.68 -6.35 16.34
C PRO A 110 -13.70 -5.65 15.39
N ALA A 111 -13.14 -6.41 14.46
CA ALA A 111 -12.19 -5.86 13.50
C ALA A 111 -12.87 -4.73 12.72
N GLY A 112 -12.38 -3.50 12.92
CA GLY A 112 -12.88 -2.33 12.20
C GLY A 112 -12.52 -2.44 10.73
N TYR A 113 -13.49 -2.24 9.85
CA TYR A 113 -13.23 -2.11 8.42
C TYR A 113 -13.32 -0.63 8.02
N LEU A 114 -12.36 -0.18 7.24
CA LEU A 114 -12.33 1.18 6.71
C LEU A 114 -12.27 1.14 5.19
N ALA A 115 -13.18 1.88 4.54
CA ALA A 115 -13.14 2.07 3.10
C ALA A 115 -11.92 2.94 2.76
N CYS A 116 -10.97 2.34 2.02
CA CYS A 116 -9.71 2.98 1.67
C CYS A 116 -9.49 2.89 0.16
N GLN A 117 -8.85 3.90 -0.41
CA GLN A 117 -8.26 3.82 -1.73
C GLN A 117 -6.90 3.11 -1.65
N TYR A 118 -6.56 2.35 -2.66
CA TYR A 118 -5.26 1.70 -2.80
C TYR A 118 -4.94 1.55 -4.28
N TYR A 119 -3.68 1.24 -4.56
CA TYR A 119 -3.15 1.10 -5.91
C TYR A 119 -2.73 -0.35 -6.13
N PRO A 120 -3.65 -1.30 -6.42
CA PRO A 120 -3.28 -2.61 -6.91
C PRO A 120 -2.66 -2.51 -8.30
N ILE A 121 -1.90 -3.54 -8.67
CA ILE A 121 -1.43 -3.68 -10.05
C ILE A 121 -2.49 -4.36 -10.91
N ASP A 122 -2.49 -4.05 -12.22
CA ASP A 122 -3.19 -4.87 -13.20
C ASP A 122 -2.47 -6.22 -13.35
N PRO A 123 -3.11 -7.37 -13.05
CA PRO A 123 -2.50 -8.68 -13.22
C PRO A 123 -2.01 -8.95 -14.65
N ALA A 124 -2.60 -8.31 -15.67
CA ALA A 124 -2.15 -8.40 -17.05
C ALA A 124 -0.78 -7.75 -17.27
N LEU A 125 -0.42 -6.76 -16.44
CA LEU A 125 0.85 -6.03 -16.50
C LEU A 125 1.89 -6.53 -15.49
N ARG A 126 1.61 -7.64 -14.79
CA ARG A 126 2.53 -8.22 -13.80
C ARG A 126 3.87 -8.68 -14.38
N GLY A 127 3.93 -8.95 -15.69
CA GLY A 127 5.16 -9.38 -16.37
C GLY A 127 5.84 -10.57 -15.70
N ALA A 128 7.14 -10.41 -15.39
CA ALA A 128 7.99 -11.40 -14.73
C ALA A 128 8.07 -11.23 -13.20
N ALA A 129 7.18 -10.43 -12.59
CA ALA A 129 7.18 -10.19 -11.16
C ALA A 129 7.03 -11.51 -10.37
N VAL A 130 7.81 -11.64 -9.30
CA VAL A 130 7.90 -12.88 -8.50
C VAL A 130 6.84 -12.85 -7.41
N ASP A 131 6.10 -13.95 -7.22
CA ASP A 131 5.15 -14.05 -6.12
C ASP A 131 5.86 -14.03 -4.76
N ILE A 132 5.44 -13.12 -3.87
CA ILE A 132 5.94 -13.04 -2.51
C ILE A 132 5.02 -13.84 -1.59
N ALA A 133 5.59 -14.78 -0.83
CA ALA A 133 4.84 -15.57 0.15
C ALA A 133 4.59 -14.83 1.47
N ALA A 134 5.42 -13.83 1.78
CA ALA A 134 5.26 -12.96 2.94
C ALA A 134 4.07 -12.01 2.78
N ASP A 135 3.47 -11.61 3.91
CA ASP A 135 2.36 -10.69 3.98
C ASP A 135 2.80 -9.21 4.12
N ASP A 136 4.08 -8.95 4.40
CA ASP A 136 4.67 -7.60 4.51
C ASP A 136 5.89 -7.43 3.59
N TRP A 137 5.81 -6.45 2.68
CA TRP A 137 6.88 -6.08 1.76
C TRP A 137 8.15 -5.62 2.47
N VAL A 138 8.04 -4.81 3.52
CA VAL A 138 9.20 -4.23 4.21
C VAL A 138 10.01 -5.33 4.88
N CYS A 139 9.32 -6.26 5.55
CA CYS A 139 9.96 -7.43 6.15
C CYS A 139 10.66 -8.30 5.08
N TYR A 140 9.99 -8.53 3.95
CA TYR A 140 10.57 -9.28 2.82
C TYR A 140 11.81 -8.57 2.24
N ARG A 141 11.74 -7.27 1.98
CA ARG A 141 12.82 -6.45 1.40
C ARG A 141 14.05 -6.43 2.31
N LEU A 142 13.85 -6.29 3.62
CA LEU A 142 14.94 -6.30 4.61
C LEU A 142 15.58 -7.68 4.78
N ALA A 143 14.81 -8.76 4.57
CA ALA A 143 15.32 -10.13 4.61
C ALA A 143 16.01 -10.56 3.31
N ARG A 144 15.79 -9.83 2.21
CA ARG A 144 16.40 -10.13 0.91
C ARG A 144 17.90 -9.77 0.98
N PRO A 145 18.81 -10.68 0.60
CA PRO A 145 20.20 -10.29 0.38
C PRO A 145 20.23 -9.16 -0.67
N ALA A 146 21.08 -8.17 -0.45
CA ALA A 146 21.31 -7.13 -1.45
C ALA A 146 21.62 -7.80 -2.79
N PRO A 147 21.08 -7.32 -3.92
CA PRO A 147 21.46 -7.86 -5.21
C PRO A 147 22.99 -7.75 -5.31
N ASP A 148 23.66 -8.88 -5.59
CA ASP A 148 25.10 -8.89 -5.84
C ASP A 148 25.36 -7.88 -6.95
N GLY A 149 25.93 -6.74 -6.57
CA GLY A 149 26.26 -5.66 -7.47
C GLY A 149 27.20 -6.19 -8.54
N ARG A 150 26.74 -6.19 -9.79
CA ARG A 150 27.56 -6.53 -10.96
C ARG A 150 27.90 -5.27 -11.73
#